data_AF-A0A9D8NDS9-F1
#
_entry.id   AF-A0A9D8NDS9-F1
#
_cell.length_a   1.000
_cell.length_b   1.000
_cell.length_c   1.000
_cell.angle_alpha   90.00
_cell.angle_beta   90.00
_cell.angle_gamma   90.00
#
_symmetry.space_group_name_H-M   'P 1'
#
loop_
_entity.id
_entity.type
_entity.pdbx_description
1 polymer ?
#
loop_
_entity_poly.entity_id
_entity_poly.type
_entity_poly.pdbx_seq_one_letter_code
_entity_poly.pdbx_strand_id
1 'polypeptide(L)' 'MEASSPKVGTFIDLRRNWVFKQIFGTPGNEDILLALIQSVLPDKGITGVTLAPTEHMGINEDARSAVFDVSCNTSSGD' A
#
# COMPACT_ATOMS: atom_id res chain seq x y z
N MET A 1 17.94 12.95 22.98
CA MET A 1 17.59 12.17 21.76
C MET A 1 16.74 13.09 20.92
N GLU A 2 17.35 13.76 19.95
CA GLU A 2 16.68 14.77 19.14
C GLU A 2 16.16 14.11 17.85
N ALA A 3 14.84 14.07 17.68
CA ALA A 3 14.23 13.61 16.45
C ALA A 3 14.42 14.70 15.38
N SER A 4 15.50 14.59 14.60
CA SER A 4 15.78 15.48 13.48
C SER A 4 14.58 15.51 12.53
N SER A 5 13.99 16.68 12.33
CA SER A 5 12.91 16.87 11.35
C SER A 5 13.37 16.45 9.94
N PRO A 6 12.50 15.81 9.14
CA PRO A 6 12.89 15.34 7.81
C PRO A 6 13.20 16.53 6.89
N LYS A 7 14.38 16.51 6.25
CA LYS A 7 14.77 17.52 5.27
C LYS A 7 13.94 17.36 3.99
N VAL A 8 13.51 18.46 3.37
CA VAL A 8 12.88 18.43 2.04
C VAL A 8 13.81 17.69 1.06
N GLY A 9 13.29 16.64 0.42
CA GLY A 9 14.06 15.68 -0.38
C GLY A 9 14.36 14.34 0.31
N THR A 10 13.78 14.06 1.49
CA THR A 10 13.91 12.75 2.15
C THR A 10 13.09 11.70 1.40
N PHE A 11 13.76 10.70 0.82
CA PHE A 11 13.10 9.54 0.22
C PHE A 11 12.37 8.73 1.28
N ILE A 12 11.17 8.25 0.94
CA ILE A 12 10.39 7.40 1.83
C ILE A 12 10.67 5.93 1.45
N ASP A 13 11.11 5.13 2.42
CA ASP A 13 11.36 3.70 2.20
C ASP A 13 10.05 2.92 2.21
N LEU A 14 9.57 2.53 1.02
CA LEU A 14 8.34 1.75 0.83
C LEU A 14 8.38 0.37 1.52
N ARG A 15 9.57 -0.14 1.89
CA ARG A 15 9.69 -1.42 2.62
C ARG A 15 9.29 -1.28 4.08
N ARG A 16 9.14 -0.05 4.59
CA ARG A 16 8.60 0.20 5.93
C ARG A 16 7.10 -0.04 5.89
N ASN A 17 6.63 -0.96 6.72
CA ASN A 17 5.21 -1.34 6.78
C ASN A 17 4.27 -0.12 6.89
N TRP A 18 4.58 0.84 7.77
CA TRP A 18 3.72 2.03 7.94
C TRP A 18 3.66 2.92 6.69
N VAL A 19 4.76 3.02 5.93
CA VAL A 19 4.82 3.80 4.68
C VAL A 19 3.97 3.12 3.62
N PHE A 20 4.16 1.81 3.47
CA PHE A 20 3.39 1.01 2.52
C PHE A 20 1.89 1.20 2.76
N LYS A 21 1.47 1.08 4.02
CA LYS A 21 0.07 1.28 4.43
C LYS A 21 -0.42 2.70 4.20
N GLN A 22 0.40 3.70 4.48
CA GLN A 22 0.04 5.11 4.28
C GLN A 22 -0.19 5.41 2.80
N ILE A 23 0.68 4.90 1.92
CA ILE A 23 0.59 5.19 0.49
C ILE A 23 -0.51 4.35 -0.16
N PHE A 24 -0.52 3.03 0.06
CA PHE A 24 -1.45 2.14 -0.64
C PHE A 24 -2.78 1.95 0.07
N GLY A 25 -2.89 2.26 1.37
CA GLY A 25 -4.14 2.19 2.13
C GLY A 25 -4.95 3.49 2.14
N THR A 26 -4.42 4.57 1.54
CA THR A 26 -5.15 5.83 1.40
C THR A 26 -6.18 5.72 0.26
N PRO A 27 -7.47 6.02 0.50
CA PRO A 27 -8.48 6.02 -0.56
C PRO A 27 -8.08 6.95 -1.71
N GLY A 28 -8.23 6.49 -2.96
CA GLY A 28 -7.83 7.24 -4.16
C GLY A 28 -6.40 6.97 -4.64
N ASN A 29 -5.62 6.14 -3.93
CA ASN A 29 -4.29 5.69 -4.37
C ASN A 29 -4.31 4.25 -4.93
N GLU A 30 -5.48 3.73 -5.31
CA GLU A 30 -5.63 2.36 -5.84
C GLU A 30 -4.88 2.18 -7.17
N ASP A 31 -4.71 3.26 -7.94
CA ASP A 31 -3.95 3.31 -9.19
C ASP A 31 -2.46 3.05 -8.97
N ILE A 32 -1.87 3.64 -7.93
CA ILE A 32 -0.46 3.43 -7.55
C ILE A 32 -0.27 1.97 -7.10
N LEU A 33 -1.22 1.42 -6.33
CA LEU A 33 -1.19 0.02 -5.90
C LEU A 33 -1.31 -0.93 -7.10
N LEU A 34 -2.23 -0.64 -8.03
CA LEU A 34 -2.41 -1.41 -9.26
C LEU A 34 -1.12 -1.42 -10.10
N ALA A 35 -0.50 -0.26 -10.31
CA ALA A 35 0.75 -0.15 -11.07
C ALA A 35 1.89 -0.96 -10.43
N LEU A 36 2.01 -0.91 -9.10
CA LEU A 36 2.98 -1.72 -8.37
C LEU A 36 2.74 -3.22 -8.60
N ILE A 37 1.49 -3.67 -8.43
CA ILE A 37 1.14 -5.08 -8.59
C ILE A 37 1.38 -5.56 -10.02
N GLN A 38 1.01 -4.78 -11.03
CA GLN A 38 1.31 -5.08 -12.42
C GLN A 38 2.82 -5.16 -12.70
N SER A 39 3.64 -4.32 -12.03
CA SER A 39 5.10 -4.37 -12.19
C SER A 39 5.74 -5.61 -11.56
N VAL A 40 5.16 -6.12 -10.47
CA VAL A 40 5.66 -7.31 -9.75
C VAL A 40 5.10 -8.61 -10.35
N LEU A 41 3.87 -8.57 -10.87
CA LEU A 41 3.13 -9.70 -11.44
C LEU A 41 2.67 -9.41 -12.88
N PRO A 42 3.58 -9.15 -13.84
CA PRO A 42 3.22 -8.72 -15.19
C PRO A 42 2.38 -9.75 -15.96
N ASP A 43 2.59 -11.05 -15.69
CA ASP A 43 1.93 -12.14 -16.42
C ASP A 43 0.51 -12.44 -15.95
N LYS A 44 -0.01 -11.71 -14.95
CA LYS A 44 -1.32 -11.97 -14.35
C LYS A 44 -2.47 -11.22 -15.00
N GLY A 45 -2.21 -10.26 -15.89
CA GLY A 45 -3.25 -9.49 -16.58
C GLY A 45 -4.20 -8.76 -15.62
N ILE A 46 -3.66 -8.25 -14.50
CA ILE A 46 -4.44 -7.57 -13.46
C ILE A 46 -4.89 -6.21 -13.99
N THR A 47 -6.19 -5.96 -13.96
CA THR A 47 -6.84 -4.75 -14.50
C THR A 47 -7.39 -3.82 -13.42
N GLY A 48 -7.52 -4.31 -12.18
CA GLY A 48 -7.98 -3.52 -11.05
C GLY A 48 -7.62 -4.16 -9.72
N VAL A 49 -7.63 -3.34 -8.66
CA VAL A 49 -7.39 -3.78 -7.28
C VAL A 49 -8.44 -3.15 -6.37
N THR A 50 -8.88 -3.92 -5.38
CA THR A 50 -9.77 -3.43 -4.32
C THR A 50 -9.13 -3.77 -2.98
N LEU A 51 -9.05 -2.76 -2.11
CA LEU A 51 -8.64 -2.95 -0.73
C LEU A 51 -9.86 -3.39 0.08
N ALA A 52 -9.78 -4.55 0.72
CA ALA A 52 -10.79 -4.93 1.68
C ALA A 52 -10.79 -3.90 2.83
N PRO A 53 -11.97 -3.52 3.36
CA PRO A 53 -12.08 -2.65 4.51
C PRO A 53 -11.36 -3.31 5.69
N THR A 54 -10.17 -2.82 5.98
CA THR A 54 -9.38 -3.26 7.11
C THR A 54 -9.91 -2.54 8.33
N GLU A 55 -10.59 -3.26 9.22
CA GLU A 55 -10.88 -2.75 10.55
C GLU A 55 -9.54 -2.32 11.19
N HIS A 56 -9.43 -1.00 11.39
CA HIS A 56 -8.35 -0.30 12.08
C HIS A 56 -7.00 -0.24 11.33
N MET A 57 -6.85 0.79 10.49
CA MET A 57 -5.56 1.46 10.34
C MET A 57 -5.10 1.97 11.72
N GLY A 58 -4.33 1.13 12.41
CA GLY A 58 -3.69 1.50 13.65
C GLY A 58 -2.71 2.65 13.40
N ILE A 59 -3.12 3.85 13.79
CA ILE A 59 -2.33 5.09 13.71
C ILE A 59 -1.10 5.11 14.65
N ASN A 60 -0.84 4.02 15.39
CA ASN A 60 0.22 3.92 16.40
C ASN A 60 1.22 2.80 16.10
N GLU A 61 2.48 2.97 16.51
CA GLU A 61 3.61 2.04 16.28
C GLU A 61 3.38 0.60 16.80
N ASP A 62 2.45 0.39 17.73
CA ASP A 62 2.13 -0.92 18.30
C ASP A 62 1.00 -1.66 17.56
N ALA A 63 0.22 -0.98 16.71
CA ALA A 63 -0.86 -1.58 15.92
C ALA A 63 -0.37 -2.08 14.55
N ARG A 64 0.91 -2.46 14.45
CA ARG A 64 1.64 -2.78 13.22
C ARG A 64 1.16 -4.02 12.47
N SER A 65 0.16 -4.75 12.96
CA SER A 65 -0.39 -5.94 12.29
C SER A 65 -1.63 -5.67 11.44
N ALA A 66 -1.80 -4.48 10.85
CA ALA A 66 -2.79 -4.36 9.77
C ALA A 66 -2.32 -5.20 8.56
N VAL A 67 -3.05 -6.28 8.27
CA VAL A 67 -2.90 -7.09 7.06
C VAL A 67 -3.90 -6.50 6.05
N PHE A 68 -3.41 -6.05 4.90
CA PHE A 68 -4.28 -5.56 3.84
C PHE A 68 -4.61 -6.72 2.93
N ASP A 69 -5.87 -7.15 2.95
CA ASP A 69 -6.37 -8.04 1.92
C ASP A 69 -6.60 -7.21 0.65
N VAL A 70 -5.82 -7.53 -0.39
CA VAL A 70 -5.95 -6.93 -1.72
C VAL A 70 -6.57 -7.97 -2.63
N SER A 71 -7.78 -7.69 -3.12
CA SER A 71 -8.38 -8.46 -4.20
C SER A 71 -8.00 -7.84 -5.54
N CYS A 72 -7.56 -8.67 -6.47
CA CYS A 72 -7.18 -8.25 -7.83
C CYS A 72 -8.24 -8.75 -8.79
N ASN A 73 -8.66 -7.89 -9.72
CA ASN A 73 -9.47 -8.31 -10.86
C ASN A 73 -8.56 -8.53 -12.05
N THR A 74 -8.75 -9.62 -12.76
CA THR A 74 -8.02 -9.92 -14.00
C THR A 74 -8.85 -9.62 -15.24
N SER A 75 -8.19 -9.48 -16.39
CA SER A 75 -8.87 -9.34 -17.69
C SER A 75 -9.78 -10.53 -18.04
N SER A 76 -9.57 -11.68 -17.39
CA SER A 76 -10.39 -12.89 -17.56
C SER A 76 -11.66 -12.89 -16.70
N GLY A 77 -11.81 -11.92 -15.79
CA GLY A 77 -12.97 -11.82 -14.89
C GLY A 77 -12.88 -12.65 -13.62
N ASP A 78 -11.75 -13.30 -13.36
CA ASP A 78 -11.37 -13.90 -12.07
C ASP A 78 -10.74 -12.85 -11.14
#